data_AF-A0A8J8GIA5-F1
#
_entry.id   AF-A0A8J8GIA5-F1
#
_cell.length_a   1.000
_cell.length_b   1.000
_cell.length_c   1.000
_cell.angle_alpha   90.00
_cell.angle_beta   90.00
_cell.angle_gamma   90.00
#
_symmetry.space_group_name_H-M   'P 1'
#
loop_
_entity.id
_entity.type
_entity.pdbx_description
1 polymer ?
#
loop_
_entity_poly.entity_id
_entity_poly.type
_entity_poly.pdbx_seq_one_letter_code
_entity_poly.pdbx_strand_id
1 'polypeptide(L)' 'MTDAAECKPETIEPEQDDEERDDAHLDDIEEGAGCTEIWEHLAEKRDE' A
#
# COMPACT_ATOMS: atom_id res chain seq x y z
N MET A 1 -24.61 -20.17 -2.95
CA MET A 1 -23.14 -20.10 -2.93
C MET A 1 -22.78 -19.03 -3.93
N THR A 2 -22.60 -17.79 -3.49
CA THR A 2 -22.28 -16.68 -4.39
C THR A 2 -20.84 -16.84 -4.83
N ASP A 3 -20.70 -16.98 -6.14
CA ASP A 3 -19.46 -17.04 -6.90
C ASP A 3 -18.53 -15.91 -6.47
N ALA A 4 -17.36 -16.27 -5.94
CA ALA A 4 -16.25 -15.37 -5.69
C ALA A 4 -15.62 -15.02 -7.05
N ALA A 5 -16.42 -14.41 -7.93
CA ALA A 5 -16.02 -13.92 -9.23
C ALA A 5 -14.92 -12.90 -9.00
N GLU A 6 -13.70 -13.42 -9.02
CA GLU A 6 -12.49 -12.78 -9.52
C GLU A 6 -12.33 -11.34 -9.03
N CYS A 7 -11.87 -11.18 -7.78
CA CYS A 7 -11.05 -10.02 -7.45
C CYS A 7 -9.75 -10.17 -8.25
N LYS A 8 -9.82 -9.90 -9.56
CA LYS A 8 -8.64 -9.62 -10.38
C LYS A 8 -8.19 -8.26 -9.87
N PRO A 9 -7.11 -8.17 -9.09
CA PRO A 9 -6.58 -6.86 -8.78
C PRO A 9 -6.25 -6.22 -10.13
N GLU A 10 -6.93 -5.12 -10.44
CA GLU A 10 -6.52 -4.29 -11.56
C GLU A 10 -5.08 -3.88 -11.23
N THR A 11 -4.13 -4.36 -12.04
CA THR A 11 -2.72 -4.04 -11.84
C THR A 11 -2.59 -2.56 -12.18
N ILE A 12 -2.51 -1.75 -11.13
CA ILE A 12 -2.24 -0.33 -11.24
C ILE A 12 -0.79 -0.25 -11.73
N GLU A 13 -0.58 -0.08 -13.03
CA GLU A 13 0.75 0.15 -13.57
C GLU A 13 1.18 1.54 -13.08
N PRO A 14 2.27 1.66 -12.29
CA PRO A 14 2.70 2.96 -11.81
C PRO A 14 3.12 3.80 -13.01
N GLU A 15 2.37 4.87 -13.27
CA GLU A 15 2.80 5.92 -14.20
C GLU A 15 4.14 6.46 -13.67
N GLN A 16 5.15 6.50 -14.53
CA GLN A 16 6.59 6.51 -14.24
C GLN A 16 7.14 7.81 -13.59
N ASP A 17 6.32 8.55 -12.85
CA ASP A 17 6.73 9.72 -12.06
C ASP A 17 6.97 9.28 -10.62
N ASP A 18 8.17 8.73 -10.37
CA ASP A 18 8.61 8.23 -9.06
C ASP A 18 8.53 9.27 -7.92
N GLU A 19 8.46 10.57 -8.25
CA GLU A 19 8.37 11.66 -7.28
C GLU A 19 6.92 12.02 -6.87
N GLU A 20 5.91 11.57 -7.62
CA GLU A 20 4.48 11.87 -7.38
C GLU A 20 3.61 10.62 -7.15
N ARG A 21 4.22 9.45 -6.97
CA ARG A 21 3.49 8.22 -6.62
C ARG A 21 2.79 8.39 -5.28
N ASP A 22 1.47 8.19 -5.26
CA ASP A 22 0.66 8.27 -4.04
C ASP A 22 1.16 7.27 -2.97
N ASP A 23 1.77 6.16 -3.39
CA ASP A 23 2.37 5.11 -2.56
C ASP A 23 3.80 5.37 -2.07
N ALA A 24 4.47 6.47 -2.45
CA ALA A 24 5.87 6.70 -2.10
C ALA A 24 6.15 6.70 -0.57
N HIS A 25 5.15 7.06 0.24
CA HIS A 25 5.22 7.03 1.71
C HIS A 25 5.21 5.60 2.30
N LEU A 26 4.90 4.59 1.49
CA LEU A 26 4.86 3.17 1.84
C LEU A 26 6.16 2.43 1.46
N ASP A 27 7.10 3.07 0.75
CA ASP A 27 8.34 2.42 0.28
C ASP A 27 9.25 1.93 1.42
N ASP A 28 9.14 2.58 2.59
CA ASP A 28 9.88 2.21 3.81
C ASP A 28 9.23 1.06 4.59
N ILE A 29 8.07 0.56 4.14
CA ILE A 29 7.32 -0.54 4.77
C ILE A 29 7.71 -1.87 4.13
N GLU A 30 7.92 -2.91 4.95
CA GLU A 30 8.22 -4.26 4.47
C GLU A 30 7.06 -4.85 3.62
N GLU A 31 7.41 -5.45 2.49
CA GLU A 31 6.45 -6.17 1.65
C GLU A 31 5.77 -7.31 2.45
N GLY A 32 4.45 -7.25 2.58
CA GLY A 32 3.68 -8.22 3.35
C GLY A 32 3.35 -7.80 4.79
N ALA A 33 3.73 -6.58 5.19
CA ALA A 33 3.26 -5.98 6.43
C ALA A 33 1.73 -5.99 6.52
N GLY A 34 1.21 -6.39 7.68
CA GLY A 34 -0.22 -6.38 7.96
C GLY A 34 -0.77 -4.97 8.18
N CYS A 35 -2.10 -4.85 8.16
CA CYS A 35 -2.78 -3.57 8.35
C CYS A 35 -2.40 -2.86 9.65
N THR A 36 -2.16 -3.61 10.74
CA THR A 36 -1.76 -3.03 12.03
C THR A 36 -0.33 -2.49 11.97
N GLU A 37 0.60 -3.26 11.40
CA GLU A 37 2.02 -2.90 11.31
C GLU A 37 2.23 -1.64 10.44
N ILE A 38 1.50 -1.53 9.33
CA ILE A 38 1.47 -0.32 8.49
C ILE A 38 1.04 0.91 9.31
N TRP A 39 -0.01 0.75 10.12
CA TRP A 39 -0.58 1.86 10.88
C TRP A 39 0.34 2.33 12.00
N GLU A 40 1.01 1.40 12.69
CA GLU A 40 2.01 1.72 13.71
C GLU A 40 3.16 2.53 13.10
N HIS A 41 3.70 2.07 11.97
CA HIS A 41 4.80 2.74 11.28
C HIS A 41 4.44 4.18 10.80
N LEU A 42 3.22 4.37 10.28
CA LEU A 42 2.73 5.70 9.89
C LEU A 42 2.40 6.59 11.09
N ALA A 43 2.01 6.01 12.24
CA ALA A 43 1.74 6.77 13.44
C ALA A 43 3.02 7.33 14.06
N GLU A 44 4.12 6.58 14.06
CA GLU A 44 5.43 7.03 14.53
C GLU A 44 5.90 8.26 13.73
N LYS A 45 5.89 8.18 12.39
CA LYS A 45 6.27 9.28 11.48
C LYS A 45 5.43 10.54 11.61
N ARG A 46 4.23 10.45 12.20
CA ARG A 46 3.31 11.57 12.38
C ARG A 46 3.58 12.36 13.67
N ASP A 47 4.10 11.70 14.69
CA ASP A 47 4.38 12.30 16.00
C ASP A 47 5.78 12.96 16.06
N GLU A 48 6.64 12.63 15.09
CA GLU A 48 7.93 13.28 14.80
C GLU A 48 7.79 14.64 14.11
#